data_AF-A0A9D8RWC0-F1
#
_entry.id   AF-A0A9D8RWC0-F1
#
_cell.length_a   1.000
_cell.length_b   1.000
_cell.length_c   1.000
_cell.angle_alpha   90.00
_cell.angle_beta   90.00
_cell.angle_gamma   90.00
#
_symmetry.space_group_name_H-M   'P 1'
#
loop_
_entity.id
_entity.type
_entity.pdbx_description
1 polymer ?
#
loop_
_entity_poly.entity_id
_entity_poly.type
_entity_poly.pdbx_seq_one_letter_code
_entity_poly.pdbx_strand_id
1 'polypeptide(L)'
;MKITWLGQAGLLLETGGLKIVIDPYLSNSVESIQPHFYRRVPVDERFLGLSPDVIVLTHDHLDHTDPETLKHYLGENTSVCV
;
A
#
# COMPACT_ATOMS: atom_id res chain seq x y z
N MET A 1 6.97 -0.15 -19.06
CA MET A 1 6.37 0.28 -17.79
C MET A 1 4.94 -0.24 -17.73
N LYS A 2 4.55 -0.86 -16.62
CA LYS A 2 3.18 -1.31 -16.35
C LYS A 2 2.70 -0.66 -15.06
N ILE A 3 1.43 -0.24 -15.04
CA ILE A 3 0.79 0.39 -13.88
C ILE A 3 -0.43 -0.45 -13.53
N THR A 4 -0.54 -0.87 -12.28
CA THR A 4 -1.68 -1.61 -11.74
C THR A 4 -2.31 -0.79 -10.62
N TRP A 5 -3.62 -0.58 -10.68
CA TRP A 5 -4.35 0.09 -9.61
C TRP A 5 -4.67 -0.92 -8.49
N LEU A 6 -4.32 -0.56 -7.25
CA LEU A 6 -4.51 -1.40 -6.05
C LEU A 6 -5.80 -1.06 -5.30
N GLY A 7 -6.50 -0.01 -5.74
CA GLY A 7 -7.64 0.57 -5.03
C GLY A 7 -7.24 1.85 -4.28
N GLN A 8 -8.20 2.76 -4.12
CA GLN A 8 -7.98 4.11 -3.56
C GLN A 8 -6.84 4.84 -4.29
N ALA A 9 -5.88 5.43 -3.56
CA ALA A 9 -4.68 6.07 -4.11
C ALA A 9 -3.57 5.05 -4.47
N GLY A 10 -3.77 3.78 -4.11
CA GLY A 10 -2.77 2.73 -4.23
C GLY A 10 -2.41 2.39 -5.67
N LEU A 11 -1.12 2.44 -6.00
CA LEU A 11 -0.60 2.06 -7.32
C LEU A 11 0.61 1.12 -7.18
N LEU A 12 0.69 0.11 -8.06
CA LEU A 12 1.90 -0.67 -8.30
C LEU A 12 2.46 -0.29 -9.67
N LEU A 13 3.68 0.24 -9.68
CA LEU A 13 4.44 0.56 -10.88
C LEU A 13 5.53 -0.49 -11.06
N GLU A 14 5.50 -1.15 -12.22
CA GLU A 14 6.52 -2.12 -12.63
C GLU A 14 7.32 -1.50 -13.78
N THR A 15 8.57 -1.12 -13.51
CA THR A 15 9.42 -0.41 -14.49
C THR A 15 10.89 -0.67 -14.22
N GLY A 16 11.69 -0.87 -15.27
CA GLY A 16 13.14 -1.07 -15.14
C GLY A 16 13.55 -2.26 -14.24
N GLY A 17 12.68 -3.26 -14.08
CA GLY A 17 12.90 -4.37 -13.14
C GLY A 17 12.53 -4.07 -11.68
N LEU A 18 12.11 -2.85 -11.36
CA LEU A 18 11.66 -2.43 -10.03
C LEU A 18 10.14 -2.56 -9.88
N LYS A 19 9.72 -2.88 -8.66
CA LYS A 19 8.35 -2.79 -8.15
C LYS A 19 8.25 -1.63 -7.17
N ILE A 20 7.56 -0.57 -7.58
CA ILE A 20 7.31 0.61 -6.75
C ILE A 20 5.85 0.59 -6.33
N VAL A 21 5.59 0.62 -5.03
CA VAL A 21 4.24 0.68 -4.47
C VAL A 21 4.01 2.08 -3.90
N ILE A 22 2.95 2.74 -4.34
CA ILE A 22 2.57 4.10 -3.91
C ILE A 22 1.30 3.99 -3.08
N ASP A 23 1.26 4.63 -1.92
CA ASP A 23 0.12 4.76 -1.00
C ASP A 23 -0.67 3.45 -0.80
N PRO A 24 -0.02 2.36 -0.33
CA PRO A 24 -0.69 1.08 -0.19
C PRO A 24 -1.70 1.10 0.97
N TYR A 25 -2.98 1.00 0.64
CA TYR A 25 -4.08 0.81 1.58
C TYR A 25 -4.87 -0.45 1.22
N LEU A 26 -4.67 -1.55 1.93
CA LEU A 26 -5.26 -2.87 1.69
C LEU A 26 -5.96 -3.47 2.93
N SER A 27 -5.94 -2.80 4.09
CA SER A 27 -6.50 -3.34 5.35
C SER A 27 -7.96 -2.92 5.65
N ASN A 28 -8.45 -1.84 5.03
CA ASN A 28 -9.70 -1.15 5.42
C ASN A 28 -9.66 -0.55 6.85
N SER A 29 -8.46 -0.29 7.41
CA SER A 29 -8.28 0.16 8.80
C SER A 29 -8.98 1.49 9.16
N VAL A 30 -9.16 2.41 8.21
CA VAL A 30 -9.82 3.71 8.49
C VAL A 30 -11.29 3.54 8.88
N GLU A 31 -11.98 2.51 8.38
CA GLU A 31 -13.37 2.22 8.75
C GLU A 31 -13.51 1.97 10.27
N SER A 32 -12.51 1.34 10.89
CA SER A 32 -12.54 1.04 12.33
C SER A 32 -12.53 2.29 13.21
N ILE A 33 -12.06 3.42 12.68
CA ILE A 33 -11.98 4.72 13.35
C ILE A 33 -13.17 5.60 12.93
N GLN A 34 -13.51 5.59 11.65
CA GLN A 34 -14.62 6.34 11.07
C GLN A 34 -15.46 5.42 10.17
N PRO A 35 -16.58 4.87 10.68
CA PRO A 35 -17.38 3.86 9.98
C PRO A 35 -17.92 4.31 8.61
N HIS A 36 -18.03 5.61 8.37
CA HIS A 36 -18.44 6.15 7.07
C HIS A 36 -17.36 6.08 5.98
N PHE A 37 -16.10 5.80 6.35
CA PHE A 37 -14.96 5.66 5.44
C PHE A 37 -14.65 4.19 5.11
N TYR A 38 -15.71 3.41 4.88
CA TYR A 38 -15.59 2.04 4.40
C TYR A 38 -15.13 1.99 2.95
N ARG A 39 -14.33 0.97 2.62
CA ARG A 39 -13.94 0.71 1.22
C ARG A 39 -15.14 0.35 0.37
N ARG A 40 -15.22 0.98 -0.81
CA ARG A 40 -16.24 0.69 -1.84
C ARG A 40 -15.78 -0.33 -2.87
N VAL A 41 -14.48 -0.63 -2.90
CA VAL A 41 -13.86 -1.58 -3.82
C VAL A 41 -13.14 -2.65 -2.99
N PRO A 42 -13.41 -3.94 -3.22
CA PRO A 42 -12.74 -5.02 -2.51
C PRO A 42 -11.24 -5.00 -2.76
N VAL A 43 -10.48 -5.49 -1.80
CA VAL A 43 -9.03 -5.65 -1.90
C VAL A 43 -8.72 -6.94 -2.62
N ASP A 44 -7.72 -6.90 -3.51
CA ASP A 44 -7.09 -8.11 -4.03
C ASP A 44 -5.90 -8.47 -3.14
N GLU A 45 -6.12 -9.44 -2.24
CA GLU A 45 -5.14 -9.86 -1.24
C GLU A 45 -3.83 -10.39 -1.84
N ARG A 46 -3.81 -10.74 -3.13
CA ARG A 46 -2.56 -11.12 -3.82
C ARG A 46 -1.50 -10.02 -3.75
N PHE A 47 -1.91 -8.76 -3.62
CA PHE A 47 -1.00 -7.63 -3.47
C PHE A 47 -0.36 -7.52 -2.07
N LEU A 48 -0.87 -8.23 -1.06
CA LEU A 48 -0.21 -8.30 0.26
C LEU A 48 1.09 -9.13 0.18
N GLY A 49 1.21 -10.05 -0.78
CA GLY A 49 2.42 -10.86 -0.99
C GLY A 49 3.50 -10.20 -1.84
N LEU A 50 3.39 -8.89 -2.12
CA LEU A 50 4.39 -8.17 -2.89
C LEU A 50 5.69 -8.01 -2.08
N SER A 51 6.82 -8.04 -2.78
CA SER A 51 8.11 -7.58 -2.28
C SER A 51 8.49 -6.32 -3.07
N PRO A 52 8.02 -5.13 -2.65
CA PRO A 52 8.34 -3.88 -3.32
C PRO A 52 9.80 -3.48 -3.07
N ASP A 53 10.44 -2.91 -4.10
CA ASP A 53 11.78 -2.34 -3.99
C ASP A 53 11.73 -0.92 -3.42
N VAL A 54 10.64 -0.19 -3.69
CA VAL A 54 10.39 1.16 -3.20
C VAL A 54 8.94 1.28 -2.75
N ILE A 55 8.74 1.87 -1.58
CA ILE A 55 7.42 2.28 -1.09
C ILE A 55 7.40 3.80 -1.05
N VAL A 56 6.39 4.40 -1.67
CA VAL A 56 6.17 5.86 -1.66
C VAL A 56 4.91 6.13 -0.86
N LEU A 57 5.04 6.98 0.15
CA LEU A 57 3.93 7.48 0.95
C LEU A 57 3.82 8.97 0.71
N THR A 58 2.69 9.44 0.18
CA THR A 58 2.52 10.85 -0.17
C THR A 58 2.37 11.75 1.05
N HIS A 59 1.68 11.26 2.09
CA HIS A 59 1.47 11.92 3.38
C HIS A 59 1.02 10.90 4.46
N ASP A 60 0.92 11.35 5.71
CA ASP A 60 0.77 10.52 6.91
C ASP A 60 -0.67 10.13 7.29
N HIS A 61 -1.66 10.39 6.43
CA HIS A 61 -3.02 9.92 6.66
C HIS A 61 -3.13 8.40 6.49
N LEU A 62 -3.98 7.75 7.30
CA LEU A 62 -4.08 6.29 7.36
C LEU A 62 -4.58 5.62 6.07
N ASP A 63 -5.29 6.34 5.19
CA ASP A 63 -5.71 5.83 3.88
C ASP A 63 -4.60 5.92 2.81
N HIS A 64 -3.42 6.44 3.18
CA HIS A 64 -2.20 6.49 2.36
C HIS A 64 -1.01 5.79 3.04
N THR A 65 -0.84 5.98 4.34
CA THR A 65 0.17 5.38 5.21
C THR A 65 -0.50 4.39 6.15
N ASP A 66 -0.83 3.20 5.64
CA ASP A 66 -1.57 2.17 6.38
C ASP A 66 -0.64 1.17 7.07
N PRO A 67 -0.46 1.22 8.41
CA PRO A 67 0.46 0.32 9.11
C PRO A 67 0.09 -1.16 8.95
N GLU A 68 -1.21 -1.44 8.84
CA GLU A 68 -1.72 -2.80 8.67
C GLU A 68 -1.36 -3.39 7.31
N THR A 69 -1.21 -2.56 6.28
CA THR A 69 -0.68 -3.00 4.97
C THR A 69 0.84 -3.03 4.97
N LEU A 70 1.49 -2.00 5.53
CA LEU A 70 2.95 -1.86 5.51
C LEU A 70 3.69 -3.01 6.20
N LYS A 71 3.11 -3.62 7.25
CA LYS A 71 3.69 -4.78 7.93
C LYS A 71 3.89 -6.01 7.03
N HIS A 72 3.21 -6.08 5.89
CA HIS A 72 3.39 -7.16 4.91
C HIS A 72 4.62 -6.94 4.02
N TYR A 73 5.11 -5.70 3.92
CA TYR A 73 6.24 -5.33 3.06
C TYR A 73 7.52 -5.05 3.85
N LEU A 74 7.39 -4.63 5.10
CA LEU A 74 8.49 -4.29 5.99
C LEU A 74 8.78 -5.46 6.94
N GLY A 75 10.03 -5.91 6.98
CA GLY A 75 10.51 -6.93 7.92
C GLY A 75 11.77 -6.46 8.66
N GLU A 76 12.32 -7.32 9.53
CA GLU A 76 13.50 -7.00 10.35
C GLU A 76 14.73 -6.57 9.55
N ASN A 77 14.85 -7.06 8.30
CA ASN A 77 15.96 -6.73 7.40
C ASN A 77 15.64 -5.58 6.42
N THR A 78 14.50 -4.92 6.56
CA THR A 78 14.13 -3.80 5.69
C THR A 78 14.78 -2.51 6.18
N SER A 79 15.64 -1.93 5.35
CA SER A 79 16.18 -0.58 5.60
C SER A 79 15.19 0.47 5.12
N VAL A 80 14.80 1.38 6.00
CA VAL A 80 13.90 2.50 5.69
C VAL A 80 14.73 3.79 5.66
N CYS A 81 14.63 4.54 4.57
CA CYS A 81 15.14 5.90 4.46
C CYS A 81 13.94 6.84 4.42
N VAL A 82 13.91 7.85 5.30
CA VAL A 82 12.84 8.84 5.41
C VAL A 82 13.38 10.21 4.99
#